data_AF-T0DTN0-F1
#
_entry.id   AF-T0DTN0-F1
#
_cell.length_a   1.000
_cell.length_b   1.000
_cell.length_c   1.000
_cell.angle_alpha   90.00
_cell.angle_beta   90.00
_cell.angle_gamma   90.00
#
_symmetry.space_group_name_H-M   'P 1'
#
loop_
_entity.id
_entity.type
_entity.pdbx_description
1 polymer ?
#
loop_
_entity_poly.entity_id
_entity_poly.type
_entity_poly.pdbx_seq_one_letter_code
_entity_poly.pdbx_strand_id
1 'polypeptide(L)'
;MSQHYVAFEVFVQRTHLDQHEHVGSVLAPTADIALQTARENFLRRDRAVNIWVVRQSDIYSTPYDDMDFFARELDRKYREVGGYADNARRWKAFKERAMTLEEIIEDVKK
;
A
#
# COMPACT_ATOMS: atom_id res chain seq x y z
N MET A 1 23.07 26.59 22.72
CA MET A 1 22.14 25.47 22.44
C MET A 1 22.52 24.87 21.11
N SER A 2 23.01 23.62 21.09
CA SER A 2 23.22 22.87 19.85
C SER A 2 21.86 22.56 19.24
N GLN A 3 21.53 23.15 18.08
CA GLN A 3 20.34 22.73 17.34
C GLN A 3 20.58 21.32 16.82
N HIS A 4 19.78 20.36 17.30
CA HIS A 4 19.85 18.98 16.84
C HIS A 4 19.01 18.86 15.56
N TYR A 5 19.68 18.63 14.44
CA TYR A 5 19.01 18.37 13.17
C TYR A 5 18.65 16.89 13.07
N VAL A 6 17.44 16.61 12.59
CA VAL A 6 16.98 15.25 12.29
C VAL A 6 16.52 15.16 10.83
N ALA A 7 16.57 13.95 10.28
CA ALA A 7 16.11 13.69 8.92
C ALA A 7 14.58 13.58 8.88
N PHE A 8 13.98 14.24 7.89
CA PHE A 8 12.58 14.13 7.54
C PHE A 8 12.46 13.61 6.10
N GLU A 9 11.62 12.60 5.87
CA GLU A 9 11.18 12.21 4.55
C GLU A 9 10.03 13.13 4.10
N VAL A 10 10.06 13.53 2.84
CA VAL A 10 9.16 14.53 2.26
C VAL A 10 8.28 13.87 1.21
N PHE A 11 6.98 14.12 1.31
CA PHE A 11 5.99 13.68 0.34
C PHE A 11 5.19 14.86 -0.20
N VAL A 12 4.98 14.90 -1.51
CA VAL A 12 4.32 16.01 -2.22
C VAL A 12 3.07 15.50 -2.93
N GLN A 13 2.00 16.27 -2.84
CA GLN A 13 0.78 16.08 -3.61
C GLN A 13 0.61 17.23 -4.62
N ARG A 14 0.58 16.93 -5.92
CA ARG A 14 0.54 17.93 -6.99
C ARG A 14 -0.86 18.45 -7.28
N THR A 15 -1.87 17.57 -7.28
CA THR A 15 -3.29 17.91 -7.39
C THR A 15 -4.11 17.23 -6.30
N HIS A 16 -5.33 17.71 -6.02
CA HIS A 16 -6.19 17.14 -4.97
C HIS A 16 -6.60 15.67 -5.18
N LEU A 17 -6.43 15.14 -6.40
CA LEU A 17 -6.76 13.76 -6.75
C LEU A 17 -5.53 12.84 -6.75
N ASP A 18 -4.32 13.42 -6.71
CA ASP A 18 -3.09 12.63 -6.69
C ASP A 18 -2.82 12.08 -5.29
N GLN A 19 -2.09 10.98 -5.21
CA GLN A 19 -1.48 10.52 -3.97
C GLN A 19 -0.26 11.38 -3.61
N HIS A 20 0.13 11.37 -2.34
CA HIS A 20 1.40 11.94 -1.90
C HIS A 20 2.56 11.06 -2.38
N GLU A 21 3.46 11.63 -3.16
CA GLU A 21 4.64 10.93 -3.68
C GLU A 21 5.88 11.33 -2.89
N HIS A 22 6.73 10.36 -2.54
CA HIS A 22 8.02 10.63 -1.91
C HIS A 22 8.95 11.35 -2.89
N VAL A 23 9.53 12.48 -2.48
CA VAL A 23 10.41 13.30 -3.33
C VAL A 23 11.84 13.39 -2.82
N GLY A 24 12.10 12.87 -1.62
CA GLY A 24 13.41 12.90 -0.97
C GLY A 24 13.33 13.28 0.51
N SER A 25 14.46 13.67 1.07
CA SER A 25 14.60 13.99 2.50
C SER A 25 15.29 15.33 2.75
N VAL A 26 15.02 15.91 3.93
CA VAL A 26 15.63 17.16 4.40
C VAL A 26 16.10 17.01 5.84
N LEU A 27 17.16 17.75 6.20
CA LEU A 27 17.58 17.89 7.59
C LEU A 27 16.97 19.16 8.18
N ALA A 28 16.25 19.03 9.29
CA ALA A 28 15.66 20.17 9.98
C ALA A 28 15.57 19.93 11.50
N PRO A 29 15.54 21.00 12.31
CA PRO A 29 15.38 20.89 13.77
C PRO A 29 13.93 20.60 14.19
N THR A 30 12.94 20.98 13.37
CA THR A 30 11.51 20.83 13.64
C THR A 30 10.74 20.56 12.35
N ALA A 31 9.50 20.06 12.46
CA ALA A 31 8.64 19.78 11.32
C ALA A 31 8.28 21.06 10.52
N ASP A 32 8.06 22.20 11.20
CA ASP A 32 7.74 23.46 10.52
C ASP A 32 8.89 23.94 9.63
N ILE A 33 10.13 23.82 10.12
CA ILE A 33 11.32 24.14 9.32
C ILE A 33 11.47 23.11 8.19
N ALA A 34 11.23 21.83 8.46
CA ALA A 34 11.25 20.80 7.42
C ALA A 34 10.28 21.10 6.27
N LEU A 35 9.06 21.56 6.57
CA LEU A 35 8.06 21.96 5.55
C LEU A 35 8.54 23.13 4.68
N GLN A 36 9.15 24.15 5.30
CA GLN A 36 9.69 25.30 4.56
C GLN A 36 10.87 24.88 3.66
N THR A 37 11.81 24.12 4.22
CA THR A 37 12.96 23.58 3.47
C THR A 37 12.53 22.63 2.35
N ALA A 38 11.53 21.80 2.58
CA ALA A 38 10.94 20.92 1.57
C ALA A 38 10.34 21.70 0.40
N ARG A 39 9.54 22.74 0.69
CA ARG A 39 8.95 23.61 -0.34
C ARG A 39 10.03 24.27 -1.20
N GLU A 40 11.09 24.78 -0.58
CA GLU A 40 12.17 25.47 -1.29
C GLU A 40 13.00 24.53 -2.17
N ASN A 41 13.31 23.33 -1.67
CA ASN A 41 14.13 22.37 -2.38
C ASN A 41 13.39 21.60 -3.47
N PHE A 42 12.14 21.18 -3.21
CA PHE A 42 11.42 20.25 -4.09
C PHE A 42 10.32 20.90 -4.94
N LEU A 43 9.80 22.07 -4.56
CA LEU A 43 8.64 22.67 -5.24
C LEU A 43 8.92 23.93 -6.04
N ARG A 44 10.13 24.51 -5.98
CA ARG A 44 10.55 25.74 -6.71
C ARG A 44 9.44 26.48 -7.48
N ARG A 45 9.19 26.12 -8.76
CA ARG A 45 8.13 26.68 -9.63
C ARG A 45 6.95 25.74 -9.86
N ASP A 46 7.06 24.53 -9.34
CA ASP A 46 6.04 23.51 -9.48
C ASP A 46 4.86 23.81 -8.57
N ARG A 47 3.65 23.59 -9.10
CA ARG A 47 2.44 23.68 -8.29
C ARG A 47 2.28 22.40 -7.48
N ALA A 48 1.95 22.57 -6.21
CA ALA A 48 1.51 21.50 -5.31
C ALA A 48 0.38 22.01 -4.43
N VAL A 49 -0.47 21.08 -3.99
CA VAL A 49 -1.61 21.37 -3.12
C VAL A 49 -1.36 20.97 -1.67
N ASN A 50 -0.39 20.08 -1.42
CA ASN A 50 -0.07 19.59 -0.07
C ASN A 50 1.37 19.05 0.03
N ILE A 51 1.97 19.14 1.22
CA ILE A 51 3.26 18.54 1.56
C ILE A 51 3.11 17.84 2.92
N TRP A 52 3.59 16.60 3.00
CA TRP A 52 3.81 15.91 4.26
C TRP A 52 5.31 15.83 4.56
N VAL A 53 5.65 15.96 5.83
CA VAL A 53 6.98 15.65 6.35
C VAL A 53 6.82 14.65 7.49
N VAL A 54 7.65 13.61 7.49
CA VAL A 54 7.66 12.58 8.52
C VAL A 54 9.09 12.41 8.98
N ARG A 55 9.36 12.35 10.29
CA ARG A 55 10.71 12.04 10.76
C ARG A 55 11.09 10.66 10.26
N GLN A 56 12.33 10.52 9.77
CA GLN A 56 12.83 9.24 9.29
C GLN A 56 12.77 8.15 10.39
N SER A 57 12.95 8.54 11.66
CA SER A 57 12.82 7.65 12.82
C SER A 57 11.41 7.08 13.04
N ASP A 58 10.40 7.72 12.46
CA ASP A 58 8.99 7.36 12.66
C ASP A 58 8.47 6.48 11.50
N ILE A 59 9.33 6.14 10.53
CA ILE A 59 9.03 5.27 9.39
C ILE A 59 9.49 3.85 9.72
N TYR A 60 8.55 2.92 9.66
CA TYR A 60 8.79 1.50 9.89
C TYR A 60 8.64 0.75 8.58
N SER A 61 9.59 -0.13 8.27
CA SER A 61 9.57 -0.98 7.08
C SER A 61 9.55 -2.45 7.45
N THR A 62 8.92 -3.26 6.62
CA THR A 62 9.10 -4.72 6.68
C THR A 62 10.51 -5.09 6.24
N PRO A 63 11.05 -6.24 6.67
CA PRO A 63 12.24 -6.83 6.06
C PRO A 63 11.99 -7.14 4.58
N TYR A 64 13.03 -7.05 3.75
CA TYR A 64 12.92 -7.34 2.31
C TYR A 64 12.80 -8.84 2.01
N ASP A 65 13.24 -9.69 2.92
CA ASP A 65 13.27 -11.14 2.82
C ASP A 65 12.07 -11.83 3.51
N ASP A 66 11.17 -11.06 4.13
CA ASP A 66 9.96 -11.59 4.77
C ASP A 66 8.82 -11.76 3.75
N MET A 67 8.93 -12.84 2.97
CA MET A 67 7.91 -13.23 1.99
C MET A 67 6.60 -13.69 2.65
N ASP A 68 6.67 -14.16 3.89
CA ASP A 68 5.52 -14.69 4.63
C ASP A 68 4.62 -13.57 5.17
N PHE A 69 5.17 -12.38 5.45
CA PHE A 69 4.40 -11.20 5.86
C PHE A 69 3.28 -10.83 4.87
N PHE A 70 3.49 -11.10 3.57
CA PHE A 70 2.53 -10.82 2.51
C PHE A 70 1.74 -12.07 2.06
N ALA A 71 1.98 -13.22 2.67
CA ALA A 71 1.22 -14.43 2.39
C ALA A 71 -0.26 -14.22 2.76
N ARG A 72 -1.16 -14.49 1.82
CA ARG A 72 -2.60 -14.33 2.05
C ARG A 72 -3.07 -15.49 2.93
N GLU A 73 -3.37 -15.23 4.20
CA GLU A 73 -3.85 -16.25 5.15
C GLU A 73 -5.14 -16.96 4.71
N LEU A 74 -5.94 -16.37 3.81
CA LEU A 74 -7.18 -16.97 3.32
C LEU A 74 -7.30 -16.77 1.81
N ASP A 75 -7.50 -17.87 1.07
CA ASP A 75 -7.80 -17.86 -0.36
C ASP A 75 -9.11 -17.09 -0.60
N ARG A 76 -8.98 -15.80 -0.95
CA ARG A 76 -10.08 -14.92 -1.31
C ARG A 76 -10.18 -14.75 -2.83
N LYS A 77 -9.73 -15.74 -3.63
CA LYS A 77 -9.86 -15.71 -5.10
C LYS A 77 -11.29 -15.46 -5.58
N TYR A 78 -12.30 -15.84 -4.79
CA TYR A 78 -13.72 -15.53 -5.07
C TYR A 78 -14.03 -14.01 -5.13
N ARG A 79 -13.17 -13.14 -4.58
CA ARG A 79 -13.29 -11.67 -4.65
C ARG A 79 -12.59 -11.07 -5.86
N GLU A 80 -11.84 -11.87 -6.60
CA GLU A 80 -11.10 -11.44 -7.77
C GLU A 80 -11.93 -11.70 -9.03
N VAL A 81 -11.71 -10.89 -10.07
CA VAL A 81 -12.45 -11.00 -11.33
C VAL A 81 -12.34 -12.41 -11.94
N GLY A 82 -11.17 -13.07 -11.78
CA GLY A 82 -10.97 -14.46 -12.22
C GLY A 82 -11.81 -15.50 -11.47
N GLY A 83 -12.12 -15.25 -10.19
CA GLY A 83 -12.88 -16.18 -9.36
C GLY A 83 -14.32 -16.40 -9.83
N TYR A 84 -14.93 -15.42 -10.51
CA TYR A 84 -16.28 -15.55 -11.05
C TYR A 84 -16.36 -16.53 -12.22
N ALA A 85 -15.36 -16.53 -13.11
CA ALA A 85 -15.33 -17.44 -14.27
C ALA A 85 -15.10 -18.89 -13.84
N ASP A 86 -14.21 -19.11 -12.87
CA ASP A 86 -13.90 -20.44 -12.34
C ASP A 86 -15.08 -21.00 -11.51
N ASN A 87 -15.77 -20.17 -10.74
CA ASN A 87 -16.98 -20.57 -10.02
C ASN A 87 -18.10 -20.99 -10.97
N ALA A 88 -18.28 -20.30 -12.11
CA ALA A 88 -19.27 -20.67 -13.11
C ALA A 88 -18.95 -22.04 -13.75
N ARG A 89 -17.67 -22.31 -14.05
CA ARG A 89 -17.23 -23.63 -14.57
C ARG A 89 -17.44 -24.74 -13.55
N ARG A 90 -17.04 -24.52 -12.30
CA ARG A 90 -17.24 -25.48 -11.19
C ARG A 90 -18.73 -25.78 -11.00
N TRP A 91 -19.57 -24.76 -10.95
CA TRP A 91 -21.02 -24.91 -10.82
C TRP A 91 -21.66 -25.71 -11.95
N LYS A 92 -21.19 -25.51 -13.19
CA LYS A 92 -21.65 -26.29 -14.35
C LYS A 92 -21.24 -27.76 -14.23
N ALA A 93 -20.00 -28.03 -13.85
CA ALA A 93 -19.51 -29.40 -13.63
C ALA A 93 -20.26 -30.11 -12.49
N PHE A 94 -20.58 -29.41 -11.39
CA PHE A 94 -21.37 -29.96 -10.29
C PHE A 94 -22.79 -30.33 -10.73
N LYS A 95 -23.45 -29.46 -11.51
CA LYS A 95 -24.78 -29.75 -12.07
C LYS A 95 -24.79 -30.93 -13.03
N GLU A 96 -23.76 -31.06 -13.86
CA GLU A 96 -23.64 -32.17 -14.83
C GLU A 96 -23.32 -33.50 -14.14
N ARG A 97 -22.57 -33.49 -13.03
CA ARG A 97 -22.24 -34.71 -12.28
C ARG A 97 -23.34 -35.20 -11.33
N ALA A 98 -24.41 -34.43 -11.12
CA ALA A 98 -25.44 -34.72 -10.10
C ALA A 98 -24.83 -35.11 -8.74
N MET A 99 -23.74 -34.45 -8.34
CA MET A 99 -23.06 -34.71 -7.07
C MET A 99 -23.94 -34.34 -5.89
N THR A 100 -23.82 -35.11 -4.83
CA THR A 100 -24.45 -34.83 -3.55
C THR A 100 -23.78 -33.63 -2.87
N LEU A 101 -24.49 -32.97 -1.94
CA LEU A 101 -23.99 -31.77 -1.27
C LEU A 101 -22.70 -32.07 -0.46
N GLU A 102 -22.59 -33.28 0.08
CA GLU A 102 -21.44 -33.76 0.82
C GLU A 102 -20.19 -33.83 -0.06
N GLU A 103 -20.31 -34.37 -1.28
CA GLU A 103 -19.21 -34.48 -2.24
C GLU A 103 -18.74 -33.10 -2.74
N ILE A 104 -19.67 -32.13 -2.87
CA ILE A 104 -19.34 -30.74 -3.23
C ILE A 104 -18.52 -30.08 -2.12
N ILE A 105 -18.89 -30.29 -0.87
CA ILE A 105 -18.19 -29.69 0.28
C ILE A 105 -16.77 -30.26 0.42
N GLU A 106 -16.55 -31.55 0.16
CA GLU A 106 -15.21 -32.13 0.17
C GLU A 106 -14.31 -31.57 -0.94
N ASP A 107 -14.85 -31.37 -2.15
CA ASP A 107 -14.08 -30.86 -3.30
C ASP A 107 -13.69 -29.39 -3.15
N VAL A 108 -14.51 -28.58 -2.46
CA VAL A 108 -14.21 -27.17 -2.15
C VAL A 108 -13.17 -27.02 -1.03
N LYS A 109 -13.00 -28.04 -0.18
CA LYS A 109 -12.03 -28.05 0.93
C LYS A 109 -10.62 -28.52 0.51
N LYS A 110 -10.47 -29.12 -0.67
CA LYS A 110 -9.16 -29.45 -1.27
C LYS A 110 -8.51 -28.22 -1.90
#